data_AF-N9N394-F1
#
_entry.id   AF-N9N394-F1
#
_cell.length_a   1.000
_cell.length_b   1.000
_cell.length_c   1.000
_cell.angle_alpha   90.00
_cell.angle_beta   90.00
_cell.angle_gamma   90.00
#
_symmetry.space_group_name_H-M   'P 1'
#
loop_
_entity.id
_entity.type
_entity.pdbx_description
1 polymer ?
#
loop_
_entity_poly.entity_id
_entity_poly.type
_entity_poly.pdbx_seq_one_letter_code
_entity_poly.pdbx_strand_id
1 'polypeptide(L)' 'MSKVYKIRTDEVESVKETLMKFVVAKKSLMAESDVIHALIKYHLKDLKADEVMKYRQDVLGKDE' A
#
# COMPACT_ATOMS: atom_id res chain seq x y z
N MET A 1 8.58 19.75 3.63
CA MET A 1 7.16 19.67 3.24
C MET A 1 6.83 18.23 2.90
N SER A 2 5.95 17.59 3.67
CA SER A 2 5.41 16.28 3.32
C SER A 2 4.42 16.43 2.16
N LYS A 3 4.62 15.66 1.08
CA LYS A 3 3.62 15.56 0.01
C LYS A 3 2.49 14.66 0.50
N VAL A 4 1.25 15.12 0.37
CA VAL A 4 0.07 14.32 0.69
C VAL A 4 -0.32 13.53 -0.55
N TYR A 5 -0.27 12.21 -0.47
CA TYR A 5 -0.74 11.32 -1.52
C TYR A 5 -2.07 10.72 -1.08
N LYS A 6 -3.09 10.81 -1.94
CA LYS A 6 -4.36 10.10 -1.72
C LYS A 6 -4.20 8.68 -2.20
N ILE A 7 -4.46 7.73 -1.30
CA ILE A 7 -4.51 6.30 -1.60
C ILE A 7 -5.93 6.01 -2.14
N ARG A 8 -6.05 5.09 -3.10
CA ARG A 8 -7.36 4.72 -3.68
C ARG A 8 -8.20 3.95 -2.67
N THR A 9 -9.52 3.99 -2.83
CA THR A 9 -10.45 3.34 -1.89
C THR A 9 -10.15 1.84 -1.71
N ASP A 10 -9.92 1.12 -2.81
CA ASP A 10 -9.65 -0.32 -2.80
C ASP A 10 -8.33 -0.67 -2.07
N GLU A 11 -7.33 0.18 -2.24
CA GLU A 11 -6.03 0.06 -1.57
C GLU A 11 -6.17 0.34 -0.06
N VAL A 12 -6.98 1.33 0.33
CA VAL A 12 -7.28 1.63 1.73
C VAL A 12 -7.99 0.46 2.41
N GLU A 13 -8.97 -0.16 1.76
CA GLU A 13 -9.64 -1.35 2.30
C GLU A 13 -8.66 -2.52 2.49
N SER A 14 -7.80 -2.75 1.50
CA SER A 14 -6.75 -3.79 1.58
C SER A 14 -5.78 -3.56 2.75
N VAL A 15 -5.39 -2.31 2.99
CA VAL A 15 -4.55 -1.94 4.14
C VAL A 15 -5.29 -2.18 5.45
N LYS A 16 -6.58 -1.82 5.55
CA LYS A 16 -7.39 -2.05 6.76
C LYS A 16 -7.58 -3.53 7.07
N GLU A 17 -7.87 -4.35 6.07
CA GLU A 17 -7.97 -5.80 6.26
C GLU A 17 -6.65 -6.40 6.75
N THR A 18 -5.53 -5.97 6.15
CA THR A 18 -4.19 -6.40 6.53
C THR A 18 -3.87 -5.99 7.96
N LEU A 19 -4.21 -4.76 8.34
CA LEU A 19 -4.07 -4.25 9.70
C LEU A 19 -4.84 -5.12 10.69
N MET A 20 -6.12 -5.43 10.43
CA MET A 20 -6.92 -6.29 11.31
C MET A 20 -6.29 -7.67 11.48
N LYS A 21 -5.81 -8.29 10.39
CA LYS A 21 -5.11 -9.59 10.44
C LYS A 21 -3.85 -9.51 11.32
N PHE A 22 -3.08 -8.43 11.24
CA PHE A 22 -1.88 -8.25 12.06
C PHE A 22 -2.20 -8.01 13.53
N VAL A 23 -3.22 -7.21 13.84
CA VAL A 23 -3.66 -6.96 15.22
C VAL A 23 -4.12 -8.28 15.87
N VAL A 24 -4.88 -9.10 15.15
CA VAL A 24 -5.31 -10.42 15.62
C VAL A 24 -4.12 -11.36 15.84
N ALA A 25 -3.21 -11.43 14.87
CA ALA A 25 -2.07 -12.35 14.92
C ALA A 25 -1.04 -11.99 15.99
N LYS A 26 -0.75 -10.69 16.19
CA LYS A 26 0.28 -10.21 17.11
C LYS A 26 -0.27 -9.71 18.44
N LYS A 27 -1.60 -9.62 18.59
CA LYS A 27 -2.29 -9.03 19.76
C LYS A 27 -1.75 -7.64 20.13
N SER A 28 -1.33 -6.89 19.13
CA SER A 28 -0.71 -5.57 19.28
C SER A 28 -1.49 -4.57 18.45
N LEU A 29 -1.83 -3.44 19.05
CA LEU A 29 -2.45 -2.32 18.36
C LEU A 29 -1.41 -1.66 17.46
N MET A 30 -1.69 -1.66 16.16
CA MET A 30 -0.86 -1.01 15.15
C MET A 30 -1.68 0.11 14.49
N ALA A 31 -1.02 1.18 14.05
CA ALA A 31 -1.70 2.20 13.27
C ALA A 31 -1.72 1.83 11.77
N GLU A 32 -2.73 2.31 11.05
CA GLU A 32 -2.80 2.15 9.59
C GLU A 32 -1.56 2.76 8.90
N SER A 33 -1.06 3.88 9.43
CA SER A 33 0.18 4.52 8.99
C SER A 33 1.39 3.60 9.11
N ASP A 34 1.46 2.74 10.12
CA ASP A 34 2.61 1.85 10.33
C ASP A 34 2.67 0.78 9.24
N VAL A 35 1.51 0.26 8.83
CA VAL A 35 1.39 -0.70 7.73
C VAL A 35 1.84 -0.05 6.42
N ILE A 36 1.38 1.18 6.14
CA ILE A 36 1.77 1.93 4.93
C ILE A 36 3.27 2.23 4.94
N HIS A 37 3.81 2.72 6.06
CA HIS A 37 5.23 2.99 6.18
C HIS A 37 6.08 1.73 6.02
N ALA A 38 5.63 0.59 6.57
CA ALA A 38 6.31 -0.69 6.40
C ALA A 38 6.28 -1.16 4.94
N LEU A 39 5.13 -1.07 4.26
CA LEU A 39 5.01 -1.39 2.84
C LEU A 39 6.00 -0.56 2.02
N ILE A 40 6.01 0.76 2.20
CA ILE A 40 6.94 1.63 1.47
C ILE A 40 8.39 1.28 1.81
N LYS A 41 8.75 1.21 3.09
CA LYS A 41 10.15 1.01 3.50
C LYS A 41 10.72 -0.33 3.07
N TYR A 42 9.92 -1.40 3.12
CA TYR A 42 10.38 -2.75 2.86
C TYR A 42 10.14 -3.22 1.42
N HIS A 43 9.09 -2.76 0.73
CA HIS A 43 8.82 -3.17 -0.66
C HIS A 43 9.29 -2.15 -1.71
N LEU A 44 9.43 -0.85 -1.41
CA LEU A 44 9.83 0.13 -2.43
C LEU A 44 11.20 -0.18 -3.04
N LYS A 45 12.12 -0.75 -2.26
CA LYS A 45 13.46 -1.17 -2.72
C LYS A 45 13.41 -2.31 -3.75
N ASP A 46 12.35 -3.11 -3.73
CA ASP A 46 12.18 -4.29 -4.57
C ASP A 46 11.22 -4.03 -5.74
N LEU A 47 10.56 -2.85 -5.75
CA LEU A 47 9.60 -2.44 -6.76
C LEU A 47 10.27 -2.22 -8.12
N LYS A 48 9.83 -2.94 -9.14
CA LYS A 48 10.35 -2.80 -10.50
C LYS A 48 9.53 -1.81 -11.32
N ALA A 49 10.20 -1.16 -12.28
CA ALA A 49 9.55 -0.25 -13.22
C ALA A 49 8.40 -0.94 -13.99
N ASP A 50 8.59 -2.20 -14.39
CA ASP A 50 7.58 -2.99 -15.09
C ASP A 50 6.30 -3.21 -14.26
N GLU A 51 6.44 -3.39 -12.95
CA GLU A 51 5.30 -3.54 -12.04
C GLU A 51 4.52 -2.23 -11.89
N VAL A 52 5.24 -1.10 -11.86
CA VAL A 52 4.61 0.22 -11.87
C VAL A 52 3.86 0.47 -13.17
N MET A 53 4.44 0.09 -14.31
CA MET A 53 3.79 0.20 -15.62
C MET A 53 2.55 -0.69 -15.71
N LYS A 54 2.65 -1.93 -15.23
CA LYS A 54 1.51 -2.84 -15.16
C LYS A 54 0.38 -2.30 -14.26
N TYR A 55 0.71 -1.75 -13.09
CA TYR A 55 -0.27 -1.08 -12.24
C TYR A 55 -0.94 0.10 -12.95
N ARG A 56 -0.17 0.92 -13.68
CA ARG A 56 -0.73 2.03 -14.47
C ARG A 56 -1.71 1.54 -15.52
N GLN A 57 -1.41 0.44 -16.19
CA GLN A 57 -2.30 -0.13 -17.20
C GLN A 57 -3.55 -0.75 -16.57
N ASP A 58 -3.37 -1.67 -15.61
CA ASP A 58 -4.45 -2.47 -15.03
C ASP A 58 -5.40 -1.66 -14.15
N VAL A 59 -4.87 -0.67 -13.40
CA VAL A 59 -5.63 0.10 -12.40
C VAL A 59 -5.98 1.51 -12.86
N LEU A 60 -5.10 2.16 -13.64
CA LEU A 60 -5.38 3.52 -14.13
C LEU A 60 -6.00 3.53 -15.53
N GLY A 61 -5.95 2.42 -16.26
CA GLY A 61 -6.41 2.35 -17.66
C GLY A 61 -5.67 3.35 -18.55
N LYS A 62 -4.42 3.70 -18.21
CA LYS A 62 -3.58 4.63 -18.97
C LYS A 62 -2.44 3.85 -19.61
N ASP A 63 -1.96 4.37 -20.74
CA ASP A 63 -0.89 3.80 -21.57
C ASP A 63 -1.35 2.61 -22.46
N GLU A 64 -2.45 2.78 -23.22
CA GLU A 64 -2.69 2.02 -24.48
C GLU A 64 -1.77 2.50 -25.61
#